data_AF-A0A2E0UHC8-F1
#
_entry.id   AF-A0A2E0UHC8-F1
#
_cell.length_a   1.000
_cell.length_b   1.000
_cell.length_c   1.000
_cell.angle_alpha   90.00
_cell.angle_beta   90.00
_cell.angle_gamma   90.00
#
_symmetry.space_group_name_H-M   'P 1'
#
loop_
_entity.id
_entity.type
_entity.pdbx_description
1 polymer ?
#
loop_
_entity_poly.entity_id
_entity_poly.type
_entity_poly.pdbx_seq_one_letter_code
_entity_poly.pdbx_strand_id
1 'polypeptide(L)'
;MKESAVEKKWQTGRAKVEYMKEFPGMLAPDARTDSGETHTIREGITLHIYDDGAFAFSPDLRNDPAMLGQSLLAARDLLGSAHADAYTKLDALIEEDDRMKRLARREKLLSAIANNIAEMPELREEIPALLNKVEREGPGCDVTSIMNADDD
;
A
#
# COMPACT_ATOMS: atom_id res chain seq x y z
N MET A 1 -21.74 -2.40 19.14
CA MET A 1 -21.91 -2.60 17.69
C MET A 1 -20.56 -3.04 17.13
N LYS A 2 -20.48 -4.15 16.39
CA LYS A 2 -19.22 -4.57 15.76
C LYS A 2 -19.14 -3.85 14.41
N GLU A 3 -18.19 -2.92 14.26
CA GLU A 3 -17.86 -2.35 12.95
C GLU A 3 -17.53 -3.46 11.94
N SER A 4 -18.05 -3.33 10.72
CA SER A 4 -17.79 -4.31 9.66
C SER A 4 -16.36 -4.17 9.13
N ALA A 5 -15.75 -5.28 8.68
CA ALA A 5 -14.40 -5.28 8.11
C ALA A 5 -14.28 -4.38 6.86
N VAL A 6 -15.38 -4.23 6.11
CA VAL A 6 -15.47 -3.35 4.93
C VAL A 6 -15.38 -1.88 5.33
N GLU A 7 -16.07 -1.51 6.40
CA GLU A 7 -16.08 -0.14 6.93
C GLU A 7 -14.72 0.23 7.52
N LYS A 8 -14.10 -0.67 8.29
CA LYS A 8 -12.73 -0.48 8.79
C LYS A 8 -11.72 -0.33 7.65
N LYS A 9 -11.81 -1.14 6.59
CA LYS A 9 -10.94 -1.01 5.41
C LYS A 9 -11.08 0.36 4.74
N TRP A 10 -12.31 0.83 4.57
CA TRP A 10 -12.57 2.14 3.98
C TRP A 10 -12.04 3.28 4.85
N GLN A 11 -12.26 3.21 6.16
CA GLN A 11 -11.74 4.19 7.11
C GLN A 11 -10.21 4.24 7.14
N THR A 12 -9.53 3.08 7.18
CA THR A 12 -8.06 3.03 7.19
C THR A 12 -7.47 3.66 5.93
N GLY A 13 -7.99 3.30 4.75
CA GLY A 13 -7.53 3.87 3.48
C GLY A 13 -7.77 5.37 3.41
N ARG A 14 -8.93 5.83 3.90
CA ARG A 14 -9.29 7.25 3.92
C ARG A 14 -8.41 8.05 4.90
N ALA A 15 -8.20 7.54 6.11
CA ALA A 15 -7.36 8.18 7.13
C ALA A 15 -5.91 8.37 6.64
N LYS A 16 -5.36 7.37 5.94
CA LYS A 16 -4.04 7.49 5.31
C LYS A 16 -4.01 8.60 4.25
N VAL A 17 -5.02 8.64 3.38
CA VAL A 17 -5.10 9.65 2.30
C VAL A 17 -5.28 11.05 2.86
N GLU A 18 -6.18 11.23 3.83
CA GLU A 18 -6.38 12.50 4.53
C GLU A 18 -5.08 12.97 5.20
N TYR A 19 -4.39 12.07 5.92
CA TYR A 19 -3.13 12.40 6.56
C TYR A 19 -2.02 12.80 5.58
N MET A 20 -1.92 12.14 4.41
CA MET A 20 -0.96 12.54 3.37
C MET A 20 -1.28 13.94 2.81
N LYS A 21 -2.55 14.29 2.62
CA LYS A 21 -2.96 15.61 2.10
C LYS A 21 -2.71 16.75 3.10
N GLU A 22 -2.81 16.43 4.38
CA GLU A 22 -2.59 17.34 5.50
C GLU A 22 -1.24 17.10 6.18
N PHE A 23 -0.26 16.56 5.44
CA PHE A 23 1.02 16.19 6.01
C PHE A 23 1.63 17.41 6.73
N PRO A 24 2.03 17.28 8.02
CA PRO A 24 2.54 18.39 8.80
C PRO A 24 3.69 19.11 8.08
N GLY A 25 3.62 20.44 8.01
CA GLY A 25 4.62 21.27 7.32
C GLY A 25 4.44 21.40 5.81
N MET A 26 3.48 20.70 5.20
CA MET A 26 3.23 20.79 3.76
C MET A 26 2.37 22.01 3.40
N LEU A 27 2.94 22.93 2.63
CA LEU A 27 2.30 24.14 2.11
C LEU A 27 1.76 23.94 0.69
N ALA A 28 1.01 24.90 0.18
CA ALA A 28 0.68 24.94 -1.26
C ALA A 28 1.91 25.42 -2.06
N PRO A 29 2.08 24.98 -3.33
CA PRO A 29 3.25 25.33 -4.14
C PRO A 29 3.53 26.83 -4.21
N ASP A 30 2.49 27.65 -4.23
CA ASP A 30 2.57 29.11 -4.35
C ASP A 30 2.39 29.85 -3.01
N ALA A 31 2.37 29.13 -1.88
CA ALA A 31 2.08 29.73 -0.58
C ALA A 31 3.19 30.66 -0.07
N ARG A 32 4.43 30.46 -0.56
CA ARG A 32 5.60 31.25 -0.17
C ARG A 32 6.54 31.43 -1.35
N THR A 33 7.09 32.64 -1.45
CA THR A 33 8.08 33.04 -2.46
C THR A 33 9.49 33.18 -1.88
N ASP A 34 9.64 32.87 -0.59
CA ASP A 34 10.89 33.02 0.14
C ASP A 34 11.93 32.03 -0.39
N SER A 35 13.21 32.38 -0.31
CA SER A 35 14.31 31.50 -0.75
C SER A 35 14.35 30.25 0.12
N GLY A 36 14.17 29.09 -0.50
CA GLY A 36 14.35 27.77 0.12
C GLY A 36 15.18 26.87 -0.78
N GLU A 37 15.58 25.71 -0.25
CA GLU A 37 16.23 24.68 -1.05
C GLU A 37 15.24 24.00 -1.98
N THR A 38 15.68 23.63 -3.18
CA THR A 38 14.86 22.98 -4.17
C THR A 38 15.51 21.68 -4.61
N HIS A 39 14.76 20.58 -4.51
CA HIS A 39 15.22 19.23 -4.78
C HIS A 39 14.30 18.55 -5.79
N THR A 40 14.86 17.96 -6.85
CA THR A 40 14.07 17.15 -7.78
C THR A 40 13.90 15.76 -7.17
N ILE A 41 12.67 15.42 -6.76
CA ILE A 41 12.36 14.12 -6.16
C ILE A 41 12.15 13.08 -7.25
N ARG A 42 11.50 13.49 -8.35
CA ARG A 42 11.24 12.67 -9.54
C ARG A 42 11.14 13.57 -10.77
N GLU A 43 11.15 12.96 -11.95
CA GLU A 43 10.89 13.68 -13.19
C GLU A 43 9.54 14.42 -13.12
N GLY A 44 9.58 15.74 -13.32
CA GLY A 44 8.40 16.59 -13.25
C GLY A 44 7.86 16.87 -11.84
N ILE A 45 8.54 16.43 -10.78
CA ILE A 45 8.16 16.67 -9.38
C ILE A 45 9.34 17.25 -8.60
N THR A 46 9.13 18.48 -8.15
CA THR A 46 10.09 19.25 -7.38
C THR A 46 9.59 19.43 -5.95
N LEU A 47 10.49 19.28 -4.99
CA LEU A 47 10.27 19.59 -3.58
C LEU A 47 10.99 20.89 -3.25
N HIS A 48 10.26 21.82 -2.65
CA HIS A 48 10.80 23.05 -2.07
C HIS A 48 10.81 22.91 -0.55
N ILE A 49 11.94 23.17 0.10
CA ILE A 49 12.11 23.11 1.56
C ILE A 49 12.52 24.51 2.04
N TYR A 50 11.77 25.06 2.99
CA TYR A 50 12.00 26.37 3.58
C TYR A 50 12.83 26.24 4.87
N ASP A 51 13.48 27.34 5.29
CA ASP A 51 14.40 27.37 6.44
C ASP A 51 13.76 26.96 7.77
N ASP A 52 12.44 27.10 7.89
CA ASP A 52 11.65 26.69 9.07
C ASP A 52 11.22 25.21 9.03
N GLY A 53 11.67 24.46 8.02
CA GLY A 53 11.31 23.08 7.79
C GLY A 53 9.96 22.90 7.10
N ALA A 54 9.22 23.95 6.78
CA ALA A 54 8.04 23.83 5.92
C ALA A 54 8.47 23.39 4.51
N PHE A 55 7.56 22.80 3.74
CA PHE A 55 7.87 22.34 2.39
C PHE A 55 6.67 22.36 1.45
N ALA A 56 6.90 22.31 0.15
CA ALA A 56 5.85 22.20 -0.86
C ALA A 56 6.31 21.36 -2.06
N PHE A 57 5.38 20.63 -2.68
CA PHE A 57 5.63 19.98 -3.97
C PHE A 57 5.14 20.87 -5.12
N SER A 58 5.89 20.87 -6.22
CA SER A 58 5.51 21.46 -7.50
C SER A 58 5.59 20.39 -8.59
N PRO A 59 4.48 20.04 -9.27
CA PRO A 59 3.11 20.57 -9.12
C PRO A 59 2.42 20.14 -7.81
N ASP A 60 1.24 20.72 -7.48
CA ASP A 60 0.46 20.30 -6.31
C ASP A 60 -0.03 18.86 -6.46
N LEU A 61 0.44 17.97 -5.58
CA LEU A 61 0.14 16.55 -5.60
C LEU A 61 -1.09 16.17 -4.74
N ARG A 62 -1.74 17.10 -4.02
CA ARG A 62 -2.88 16.77 -3.14
C ARG A 62 -4.07 16.13 -3.87
N ASN A 63 -4.19 16.36 -5.18
CA ASN A 63 -5.22 15.75 -6.02
C ASN A 63 -4.83 14.35 -6.52
N ASP A 64 -3.58 13.94 -6.36
CA ASP A 64 -3.08 12.59 -6.67
C ASP A 64 -2.45 11.96 -5.40
N PRO A 65 -3.26 11.33 -4.53
CA PRO A 65 -2.77 10.72 -3.31
C PRO A 65 -1.73 9.61 -3.53
N ALA A 66 -1.76 8.94 -4.68
CA ALA A 66 -0.81 7.89 -5.00
C ALA A 66 0.57 8.49 -5.31
N MET A 67 0.61 9.55 -6.11
CA MET A 67 1.85 10.28 -6.40
C MET A 67 2.37 11.03 -5.18
N LEU A 68 1.48 11.64 -4.39
CA LEU A 68 1.83 12.32 -3.15
C LEU A 68 2.48 11.37 -2.14
N GLY A 69 1.88 10.19 -1.91
CA GLY A 69 2.46 9.19 -1.01
C GLY A 69 3.85 8.74 -1.45
N GLN A 70 4.04 8.47 -2.75
CA GLN A 70 5.36 8.10 -3.29
C GLN A 70 6.38 9.23 -3.14
N SER A 71 5.97 10.48 -3.37
CA SER A 71 6.85 11.64 -3.28
C SER A 71 7.22 11.95 -1.83
N LEU A 72 6.31 11.79 -0.86
CA LEU A 72 6.60 11.90 0.57
C LEU A 72 7.60 10.84 1.02
N LEU A 73 7.47 9.60 0.56
CA LEU A 73 8.42 8.53 0.87
C LEU A 73 9.81 8.79 0.26
N ALA A 74 9.86 9.27 -0.98
CA ALA A 74 11.12 9.63 -1.64
C ALA A 74 11.80 10.87 -1.02
N ALA A 75 11.01 11.80 -0.46
CA ALA A 75 11.51 12.98 0.25
C ALA A 75 11.95 12.70 1.69
N ARG A 76 11.82 11.46 2.19
CA ARG A 76 12.05 11.12 3.60
C ARG A 76 13.45 11.48 4.09
N ASP A 77 14.47 11.26 3.27
CA ASP A 77 15.85 11.56 3.67
C ASP A 77 16.10 13.07 3.79
N LEU A 78 15.30 13.89 3.08
CA LEU A 78 15.40 15.35 3.10
C LEU A 78 14.55 15.97 4.21
N LEU A 79 13.36 15.41 4.46
CA LEU A 79 12.37 15.96 5.40
C LEU A 79 12.41 15.28 6.78
N GLY A 80 13.04 14.11 6.89
CA GLY A 80 12.94 13.22 8.04
C GLY A 80 13.50 13.81 9.34
N SER A 81 14.48 14.72 9.26
CA SER A 81 15.02 15.41 10.44
C SER A 81 14.03 16.42 11.03
N ALA A 82 13.28 17.13 10.19
CA ALA A 82 12.30 18.12 10.61
C ALA A 82 10.93 17.49 10.94
N HIS A 83 10.59 16.36 10.31
CA HIS A 83 9.24 15.76 10.35
C HIS A 83 9.23 14.31 10.82
N ALA A 84 10.16 13.92 11.71
CA ALA A 84 10.30 12.54 12.18
C ALA A 84 8.99 11.94 12.71
N ASP A 85 8.29 12.66 13.60
CA ASP A 85 7.01 12.21 14.18
C ASP A 85 5.91 12.04 13.11
N ALA A 86 5.92 12.92 12.09
CA ALA A 86 4.95 12.84 11.00
C ALA A 86 5.19 11.59 10.13
N TYR A 87 6.45 11.26 9.87
CA TYR A 87 6.82 10.01 9.18
C TYR A 87 6.49 8.77 10.00
N THR A 88 6.73 8.77 11.32
CA THR A 88 6.32 7.66 12.19
C THR A 88 4.81 7.40 12.13
N LYS A 89 4.01 8.46 12.12
CA LYS A 89 2.55 8.33 11.98
C LYS A 89 2.15 7.86 10.57
N LEU A 90 2.81 8.35 9.52
CA LEU A 90 2.58 7.89 8.16
C LEU A 90 2.89 6.40 8.00
N ASP A 91 4.01 5.93 8.57
CA ASP A 91 4.42 4.53 8.53
C ASP A 91 3.38 3.61 9.19
N ALA A 92 2.88 4.00 10.37
CA ALA A 92 1.82 3.25 11.06
C ALA A 92 0.53 3.16 10.24
N LEU A 93 0.16 4.23 9.53
CA LEU A 93 -1.01 4.25 8.64
C LEU A 93 -0.82 3.37 7.40
N ILE A 94 0.40 3.34 6.84
CA ILE A 94 0.75 2.46 5.71
C ILE A 94 0.69 0.99 6.14
N GLU A 95 1.30 0.65 7.27
CA GLU A 95 1.31 -0.71 7.79
C GLU A 95 -0.10 -1.22 8.05
N GLU A 96 -0.95 -0.40 8.66
CA GLU A 96 -2.33 -0.77 8.95
C GLU A 96 -3.16 -0.94 7.66
N ASP A 97 -2.98 -0.06 6.66
CA ASP A 97 -3.63 -0.20 5.35
C ASP A 97 -3.22 -1.51 4.64
N ASP A 98 -1.93 -1.85 4.67
CA ASP A 98 -1.42 -3.08 4.06
C ASP A 98 -1.88 -4.34 4.81
N ARG A 99 -1.95 -4.27 6.15
CA ARG A 99 -2.54 -5.34 6.97
C ARG A 99 -4.00 -5.58 6.58
N MET A 100 -4.78 -4.51 6.41
CA MET A 100 -6.19 -4.59 6.04
C MET A 100 -6.39 -5.08 4.61
N LYS A 101 -5.55 -4.67 3.65
CA LYS A 101 -5.55 -5.23 2.28
C LYS A 101 -5.25 -6.72 2.29
N ARG A 102 -4.25 -7.16 3.06
CA ARG A 102 -3.86 -8.57 3.16
C ARG A 102 -4.99 -9.41 3.74
N LEU A 103 -5.67 -8.91 4.79
CA LEU A 103 -6.82 -9.59 5.37
C LEU A 103 -7.98 -9.71 4.36
N ALA A 104 -8.32 -8.62 3.67
CA ALA A 104 -9.38 -8.62 2.67
C ALA A 104 -9.07 -9.57 1.49
N ARG A 105 -7.81 -9.62 1.04
CA ARG A 105 -7.38 -10.56 -0.01
C ARG A 105 -7.54 -12.00 0.46
N ARG A 106 -7.16 -12.31 1.70
CA ARG A 106 -7.32 -13.64 2.29
C ARG A 106 -8.79 -14.05 2.33
N GLU A 107 -9.67 -13.20 2.84
CA GLU A 107 -11.11 -13.47 2.91
C GLU A 107 -11.71 -13.71 1.52
N LYS A 108 -11.33 -12.89 0.53
CA LYS A 108 -11.76 -13.05 -0.86
C LYS A 108 -11.32 -14.41 -1.44
N LEU A 109 -10.08 -14.83 -1.18
CA LEU A 109 -9.56 -16.11 -1.66
C LEU A 109 -10.28 -17.29 -1.00
N LEU A 110 -10.49 -17.25 0.32
CA LEU A 110 -11.21 -18.31 1.03
C LEU A 110 -12.66 -18.42 0.56
N SER A 111 -13.32 -17.28 0.35
CA SER A 111 -14.68 -17.24 -0.20
C SER A 111 -14.72 -17.82 -1.63
N ALA A 112 -13.76 -17.46 -2.47
CA ALA A 112 -13.65 -18.03 -3.82
C ALA A 112 -13.44 -19.56 -3.78
N ILE A 113 -12.52 -20.05 -2.94
CA ILE A 113 -12.29 -21.50 -2.79
C ILE A 113 -13.57 -22.21 -2.33
N ALA A 114 -14.23 -21.69 -1.30
CA ALA A 114 -15.45 -22.30 -0.76
C ALA A 114 -16.57 -22.38 -1.81
N ASN A 115 -16.76 -21.33 -2.59
CA ASN A 115 -17.77 -21.30 -3.65
C ASN A 115 -17.43 -22.27 -4.78
N ASN A 116 -16.17 -22.28 -5.25
CA ASN A 116 -15.77 -23.14 -6.37
C ASN A 116 -15.77 -24.63 -5.98
N ILE A 117 -15.43 -25.01 -4.74
CA ILE A 117 -15.52 -26.41 -4.28
C ILE A 117 -16.95 -26.97 -4.36
N ALA A 118 -17.97 -26.11 -4.23
CA ALA A 118 -19.36 -26.54 -4.37
C ALA A 118 -19.74 -26.83 -5.83
N GLU A 119 -19.14 -26.11 -6.79
CA GLU A 119 -19.39 -26.23 -8.23
C GLU A 119 -18.45 -27.24 -8.93
N MET A 120 -17.24 -27.41 -8.39
CA MET A 120 -16.14 -28.26 -8.89
C MET A 120 -15.61 -29.14 -7.74
N PRO A 121 -16.23 -30.29 -7.45
CA PRO A 121 -15.86 -31.16 -6.35
C PRO A 121 -14.41 -31.71 -6.43
N GLU A 122 -13.83 -31.83 -7.61
CA GLU A 122 -12.44 -32.24 -7.88
C GLU A 122 -11.42 -31.36 -7.14
N LEU A 123 -11.76 -30.08 -6.90
CA LEU A 123 -10.92 -29.17 -6.12
C LEU A 123 -10.67 -29.63 -4.68
N ARG A 124 -11.51 -30.54 -4.14
CA ARG A 124 -11.31 -31.12 -2.81
C ARG A 124 -10.04 -31.96 -2.72
N GLU A 125 -9.62 -32.55 -3.84
CA GLU A 125 -8.45 -33.42 -3.93
C GLU A 125 -7.24 -32.64 -4.48
N GLU A 126 -7.47 -31.78 -5.48
CA GLU A 126 -6.40 -31.00 -6.12
C GLU A 126 -5.79 -29.93 -5.19
N ILE A 127 -6.60 -29.24 -4.36
CA ILE A 127 -6.09 -28.19 -3.47
C ILE A 127 -5.11 -28.75 -2.43
N PRO A 128 -5.42 -29.83 -1.68
CA PRO A 128 -4.44 -30.46 -0.80
C PRO A 128 -3.16 -30.91 -1.52
N ALA A 129 -3.28 -31.48 -2.73
CA ALA A 129 -2.12 -31.89 -3.52
C ALA A 129 -1.22 -30.68 -3.87
N LEU A 130 -1.83 -29.56 -4.27
CA LEU A 130 -1.14 -28.31 -4.53
C LEU A 130 -0.45 -27.75 -3.28
N LEU A 131 -1.12 -27.78 -2.12
CA LEU A 131 -0.54 -27.32 -0.85
C LEU A 131 0.70 -28.13 -0.48
N ASN A 132 0.62 -29.47 -0.56
CA ASN A 132 1.77 -30.35 -0.33
C ASN A 132 2.93 -30.06 -1.29
N LYS A 133 2.64 -29.74 -2.55
CA LYS A 133 3.67 -29.39 -3.55
C LYS A 133 4.36 -28.06 -3.19
N VAL A 134 3.59 -27.05 -2.81
CA VAL A 134 4.13 -25.74 -2.37
C VAL A 134 4.97 -25.87 -1.11
N GLU A 135 4.60 -26.73 -0.15
CA GLU A 135 5.41 -26.97 1.06
C GLU A 135 6.77 -27.61 0.73
N ARG A 136 6.82 -28.46 -0.30
CA ARG A 136 8.04 -29.14 -0.74
C ARG A 136 8.94 -28.28 -1.62
N GLU A 137 8.36 -27.51 -2.53
CA GLU A 137 9.07 -26.83 -3.62
C GLU A 137 9.18 -25.31 -3.42
N GLY A 138 8.41 -24.75 -2.48
CA GLY A 138 8.34 -23.32 -2.23
C GLY A 138 7.33 -22.57 -3.12
N PRO A 139 7.20 -21.25 -2.92
CA PRO A 139 6.26 -20.42 -3.69
C PRO A 139 6.66 -20.33 -5.16
N GLY A 140 5.67 -20.31 -6.07
CA GLY A 140 5.89 -20.23 -7.52
C GLY A 140 5.96 -21.58 -8.23
N CYS A 141 5.71 -22.67 -7.52
CA CYS A 141 5.54 -24.00 -8.09
C CYS A 141 4.48 -24.01 -9.21
N ASP A 142 4.82 -24.62 -10.34
CA ASP A 142 3.94 -24.77 -11.50
C ASP A 142 2.73 -25.67 -11.16
N VAL A 143 1.53 -25.12 -11.34
CA VAL A 143 0.23 -25.80 -11.10
C VAL A 143 -0.12 -26.80 -12.20
N THR A 144 0.48 -26.69 -13.40
CA THR A 144 0.13 -27.53 -14.54
C THR A 144 0.62 -28.98 -14.42
N SER A 145 1.52 -29.30 -13.48
CA SER A 145 2.03 -30.69 -13.33
C SER A 145 1.15 -31.62 -12.48
N ILE A 146 0.04 -31.15 -11.90
CA ILE A 146 -0.81 -31.98 -11.02
C ILE A 146 -1.75 -32.90 -11.82
N MET A 147 -1.96 -32.63 -13.12
CA MET A 147 -2.93 -33.35 -13.96
C MET A 147 -2.41 -34.61 -14.68
N ASN A 148 -1.15 -35.03 -14.49
CA ASN A 148 -0.53 -36.10 -15.29
C ASN A 148 -0.01 -37.30 -14.47
N ALA A 149 -0.64 -37.66 -13.35
CA ALA A 149 -0.16 -38.77 -12.51
C ALA A 149 -0.86 -40.13 -12.73
N ASP A 150 -1.80 -40.25 -13.67
CA ASP A 150 -2.60 -41.47 -13.87
C ASP A 150 -2.51 -42.10 -15.29
N ASP A 151 -1.33 -42.08 -15.91
CA ASP A 151 -1.04 -42.91 -17.10
C ASP A 151 0.29 -43.66 -16.90
N ASP A 152 0.24 -44.81 -16.21
CA ASP A 152 1.07 -46.01 -16.45
C ASP A 152 0.55 -47.24 -15.67
#